data_AF-A0A963M861-F1
#
_entry.id   AF-A0A963M861-F1
#
_cell.length_a   1.000
_cell.length_b   1.000
_cell.length_c   1.000
_cell.angle_alpha   90.00
_cell.angle_beta   90.00
_cell.angle_gamma   90.00
#
_symmetry.space_group_name_H-M   'P 1'
#
loop_
_entity.id
_entity.type
_entity.pdbx_description
1 polymer ?
#
loop_
_entity_poly.entity_id
_entity_poly.type
_entity_poly.pdbx_seq_one_letter_code
_entity_poly.pdbx_strand_id
1 'polypeptide(L)'
;LQQAFGYTQEDIKFLMSPMAANGEEAIGSMGNDSPLAVLSDKNKPLYSYFKQLFAQVTNPPIDPIREAIVMSLVSFIGPKPNLLDINQVNPPLRLEVSQPVLDAADMAKLHNIAAHTQGKFSSTVLDITYPLAWGSEGVEARLASLCAQAVDAIKGGHNILIISDRAVAPGRVAIQMLLAMSAIHQHLIREGLRTSVGLVVETGTAREVHHFAVLAGYGAEAVHPWLAMDTIAAMHKDLPGDLSSKKAVANYVKAIGKGLSKIMSKMGVSTYMSYCGAQLFEAIGLNSETVSKYFTGTPSRVEGLGVFEIAEEAFRRHKAAFGNDPVLATMLDAGGEYAWRTRGEEHMWTPDAIAKLQHSTRSNNFSTYKEYAQLINDQSKRLMTLRGLFEFKVDPAKAIPIDEVESASAIVKRFATGAMSLGSISTEAHATLAVAMNRIGGKSNTGEGGEDQRRYRNELKGIAIKQGETLASVIGSDVVEVDIPLKAGDSLRSKIKQVASGR
;
A
#
# COMPACT_ATOMS: atom_id res chain seq x y z
N LEU A 1 7.56 21.42 -7.75
CA LEU A 1 7.74 20.04 -8.28
C LEU A 1 7.15 18.97 -7.35
N GLN A 2 7.55 18.89 -6.06
CA GLN A 2 6.94 17.95 -5.09
C GLN A 2 5.41 17.93 -5.12
N GLN A 3 4.77 19.10 -5.13
CA GLN A 3 3.31 19.22 -5.24
C GLN A 3 2.76 18.64 -6.55
N ALA A 4 3.44 18.85 -7.68
CA ALA A 4 2.99 18.35 -8.99
C ALA A 4 3.00 16.81 -9.03
N PHE A 5 3.92 16.19 -8.28
CA PHE A 5 3.98 14.73 -8.10
C PHE A 5 3.19 14.22 -6.88
N GLY A 6 2.48 15.11 -6.18
CA GLY A 6 1.53 14.77 -5.13
C GLY A 6 2.17 14.36 -3.81
N TYR A 7 3.35 14.90 -3.50
CA TYR A 7 3.99 14.68 -2.21
C TYR A 7 3.21 15.43 -1.12
N THR A 8 3.04 14.77 0.02
CA THR A 8 2.45 15.37 1.22
C THR A 8 3.49 15.48 2.33
N GLN A 9 3.16 16.25 3.37
CA GLN A 9 3.96 16.29 4.59
C GLN A 9 3.99 14.93 5.30
N GLU A 10 2.93 14.12 5.19
CA GLU A 10 2.91 12.77 5.76
C GLU A 10 3.86 11.83 5.03
N ASP A 11 3.93 11.90 3.70
CA ASP A 11 4.88 11.09 2.92
C ASP A 11 6.31 11.35 3.41
N ILE A 12 6.67 12.62 3.60
CA ILE A 12 7.98 13.01 4.09
C ILE A 12 8.18 12.53 5.53
N LYS A 13 7.28 12.93 6.44
CA LYS A 13 7.44 12.73 7.88
C LYS A 13 7.33 11.27 8.29
N PHE A 14 6.29 10.58 7.82
CA PHE A 14 5.98 9.22 8.27
C PHE A 14 6.66 8.16 7.44
N LEU A 15 6.99 8.39 6.16
CA LEU A 15 7.57 7.35 5.31
C LEU A 15 9.03 7.61 4.99
N MET A 16 9.34 8.75 4.38
CA MET A 16 10.68 9.02 3.86
C MET A 16 11.71 9.27 4.96
N SER A 17 11.34 9.99 6.03
CA SER A 17 12.25 10.28 7.15
C SER A 17 12.73 9.01 7.87
N PRO A 18 11.87 8.04 8.26
CA PRO A 18 12.33 6.77 8.81
C PRO A 18 13.23 5.97 7.85
N MET A 19 12.90 5.94 6.55
CA MET A 19 13.72 5.26 5.54
C MET A 19 15.11 5.88 5.42
N ALA A 20 15.21 7.21 5.42
CA ALA A 20 16.47 7.93 5.35
C ALA A 20 17.29 7.83 6.64
N ALA A 21 16.64 7.86 7.81
CA ALA A 21 17.31 7.79 9.11
C ALA A 21 17.81 6.37 9.43
N ASN A 22 16.92 5.38 9.33
CA ASN A 22 17.14 4.02 9.86
C ASN A 22 17.51 3.01 8.77
N GLY A 23 17.26 3.32 7.48
CA GLY A 23 17.42 2.37 6.39
C GLY A 23 16.39 1.24 6.41
N GLU A 24 15.22 1.51 6.99
CA GLU A 24 14.08 0.61 7.13
C GLU A 24 12.79 1.38 6.89
N GLU A 25 11.77 0.71 6.37
CA GLU A 25 10.47 1.34 6.15
C GLU A 25 9.79 1.70 7.48
N ALA A 26 8.82 2.62 7.40
CA ALA A 26 8.06 3.02 8.56
C ALA A 26 7.15 1.90 9.08
N ILE A 27 7.04 1.81 10.41
CA ILE A 27 6.10 0.92 11.08
C ILE A 27 4.93 1.76 11.58
N GLY A 28 3.71 1.30 11.32
CA GLY A 28 2.47 1.86 11.82
C GLY A 28 1.63 0.81 12.55
N SER A 29 0.48 1.22 13.07
CA SER A 29 -0.50 0.34 13.72
C SER A 29 -1.92 0.73 13.34
N MET A 30 -2.91 -0.06 13.78
CA MET A 30 -4.32 0.00 13.38
C MET A 30 -4.56 -0.41 11.91
N GLY A 31 -5.84 -0.56 11.55
CA GLY A 31 -6.24 -0.86 10.18
C GLY A 31 -6.30 0.39 9.30
N ASN A 32 -6.22 0.21 7.99
CA ASN A 32 -6.53 1.29 7.06
C ASN A 32 -8.04 1.52 7.02
N ASP A 33 -8.48 2.68 7.48
CA ASP A 33 -9.86 3.12 7.49
C ASP A 33 -10.12 4.36 6.60
N SER A 34 -9.15 4.69 5.74
CA SER A 34 -9.32 5.65 4.64
C SER A 34 -10.15 5.01 3.51
N PRO A 35 -10.79 5.82 2.63
CA PRO A 35 -11.57 5.29 1.52
C PRO A 35 -10.68 4.53 0.53
N LEU A 36 -11.28 3.56 -0.17
CA LEU A 36 -10.64 2.99 -1.35
C LEU A 36 -10.32 4.11 -2.35
N ALA A 37 -9.23 3.98 -3.12
CA ALA A 37 -8.75 5.05 -4.01
C ALA A 37 -9.86 5.58 -4.94
N VAL A 38 -10.65 4.68 -5.53
CA VAL A 38 -11.79 5.00 -6.41
C VAL A 38 -12.96 5.72 -5.71
N LEU A 39 -13.04 5.67 -4.39
CA LEU A 39 -14.08 6.33 -3.58
C LEU A 39 -13.57 7.61 -2.90
N SER A 40 -12.28 7.92 -3.02
CA SER A 40 -11.69 9.09 -2.37
C SER A 40 -11.97 10.37 -3.16
N ASP A 41 -12.19 11.46 -2.43
CA ASP A 41 -12.29 12.81 -3.01
C ASP A 41 -10.91 13.46 -3.24
N LYS A 42 -9.81 12.79 -2.83
CA LYS A 42 -8.45 13.26 -3.06
C LYS A 42 -7.83 12.54 -4.26
N ASN A 43 -7.01 13.25 -5.03
CA ASN A 43 -6.28 12.69 -6.17
C ASN A 43 -5.23 11.67 -5.70
N LYS A 44 -5.54 10.38 -5.74
CA LYS A 44 -4.60 9.31 -5.36
C LYS A 44 -3.54 9.07 -6.46
N PRO A 45 -2.33 8.62 -6.11
CA PRO A 45 -1.40 8.14 -7.12
C PRO A 45 -1.93 6.83 -7.72
N LEU A 46 -1.66 6.58 -9.01
CA LEU A 46 -2.18 5.39 -9.70
C LEU A 46 -1.74 4.08 -9.02
N TYR A 47 -0.61 4.08 -8.31
CA TYR A 47 -0.15 2.96 -7.50
C TYR A 47 -1.21 2.48 -6.48
N SER A 48 -2.00 3.38 -5.89
CA SER A 48 -2.97 3.08 -4.83
C SER A 48 -4.13 2.18 -5.29
N TYR A 49 -4.37 2.11 -6.60
CA TYR A 49 -5.38 1.25 -7.21
C TYR A 49 -4.95 -0.22 -7.31
N PHE A 50 -3.66 -0.52 -7.11
CA PHE A 50 -3.12 -1.88 -7.20
C PHE A 50 -2.87 -2.46 -5.80
N LYS A 51 -3.52 -3.58 -5.47
CA LYS A 51 -3.33 -4.28 -4.20
C LYS A 51 -2.38 -5.46 -4.40
N GLN A 52 -1.36 -5.54 -3.55
CA GLN A 52 -0.39 -6.64 -3.57
C GLN A 52 -1.11 -7.97 -3.32
N LEU A 53 -0.92 -8.93 -4.21
CA LEU A 53 -1.33 -10.31 -3.94
C LEU A 53 -0.36 -10.92 -2.90
N PHE A 54 -0.86 -11.90 -2.15
CA PHE A 54 -0.06 -12.67 -1.21
C PHE A 54 -0.54 -14.13 -1.18
N ALA A 55 0.39 -15.04 -0.94
CA ALA A 55 0.11 -16.46 -0.86
C ALA A 55 -0.46 -16.82 0.51
N GLN A 56 -1.39 -17.77 0.54
CA GLN A 56 -2.07 -18.19 1.77
C GLN A 56 -1.96 -19.69 2.02
N VAL A 57 -2.40 -20.51 1.05
CA VAL A 57 -2.47 -21.97 1.19
C VAL A 57 -1.71 -22.68 0.06
N THR A 58 -1.85 -22.20 -1.17
CA THR A 58 -1.31 -22.84 -2.38
C THR A 58 0.22 -22.95 -2.38
N ASN A 59 0.89 -21.96 -1.81
CA ASN A 59 2.34 -21.90 -1.68
C ASN A 59 2.70 -21.07 -0.44
N PRO A 60 3.83 -21.35 0.23
CA PRO A 60 4.24 -20.58 1.40
C PRO A 60 4.90 -19.25 1.00
N PRO A 61 4.74 -18.18 1.80
CA PRO A 61 5.62 -17.02 1.73
C PRO A 61 7.02 -17.36 2.26
N ILE A 62 8.01 -16.49 1.98
CA ILE A 62 9.39 -16.60 2.47
C ILE A 62 9.61 -15.58 3.60
N ASP A 63 10.45 -15.90 4.58
CA ASP A 63 10.93 -14.91 5.57
C ASP A 63 12.07 -14.07 4.95
N PRO A 64 11.82 -12.79 4.60
CA PRO A 64 12.79 -11.95 3.89
C PRO A 64 13.96 -11.50 4.77
N ILE A 65 13.94 -11.82 6.08
CA ILE A 65 14.96 -11.46 7.06
C ILE A 65 15.79 -12.71 7.40
N ARG A 66 15.15 -13.77 7.89
CA ARG A 66 15.84 -15.00 8.33
C ARG A 66 16.35 -15.83 7.14
N GLU A 67 15.63 -15.80 6.02
CA GLU A 67 15.99 -16.51 4.78
C GLU A 67 16.53 -15.54 3.72
N ALA A 68 17.09 -14.40 4.13
CA ALA A 68 17.60 -13.37 3.22
C ALA A 68 18.66 -13.89 2.22
N ILE A 69 19.38 -14.98 2.55
CA ILE A 69 20.38 -15.60 1.67
C ILE A 69 19.80 -16.16 0.37
N VAL A 70 18.51 -16.53 0.36
CA VAL A 70 17.85 -17.00 -0.88
C VAL A 70 17.21 -15.86 -1.67
N MET A 71 17.17 -14.64 -1.11
CA MET A 71 16.58 -13.47 -1.75
C MET A 71 17.62 -12.72 -2.60
N SER A 72 17.21 -12.18 -3.75
CA SER A 72 18.08 -11.35 -4.59
C SER A 72 17.34 -10.17 -5.23
N LEU A 73 17.95 -8.99 -5.11
CA LEU A 73 17.52 -7.77 -5.79
C LEU A 73 18.32 -7.50 -7.07
N VAL A 74 19.27 -8.37 -7.43
CA VAL A 74 20.04 -8.22 -8.66
C VAL A 74 19.08 -8.13 -9.84
N SER A 75 19.34 -7.15 -10.70
CA SER A 75 18.60 -6.94 -11.94
C SER A 75 19.60 -6.80 -13.09
N PHE A 76 19.13 -7.07 -14.30
CA PHE A 76 19.94 -6.94 -15.50
C PHE A 76 19.19 -6.07 -16.50
N ILE A 77 19.83 -4.99 -16.94
CA ILE A 77 19.26 -4.03 -17.89
C ILE A 77 19.80 -4.35 -19.29
N GLY A 78 18.90 -4.44 -20.26
CA GLY A 78 19.25 -4.61 -21.68
C GLY A 78 18.82 -5.95 -22.28
N PRO A 79 19.25 -6.23 -23.52
CA PRO A 79 18.75 -7.33 -24.35
C PRO A 79 18.96 -8.70 -23.70
N LYS A 80 17.91 -9.54 -23.73
CA LYS A 80 17.94 -10.91 -23.23
C LYS A 80 18.62 -11.83 -24.24
N PRO A 81 19.49 -12.76 -23.79
CA PRO A 81 20.13 -13.72 -24.69
C PRO A 81 19.13 -14.73 -25.24
N ASN A 82 19.50 -15.39 -26.34
CA ASN A 82 18.73 -16.50 -26.85
C ASN A 82 18.94 -17.73 -25.95
N LEU A 83 17.88 -18.15 -25.24
CA LEU A 83 17.95 -19.28 -24.31
C LEU A 83 18.21 -20.63 -24.99
N LEU A 84 17.94 -20.75 -26.29
CA LEU A 84 18.07 -22.00 -27.04
C LEU A 84 19.43 -22.12 -27.75
N ASP A 85 20.15 -21.01 -27.93
CA ASP A 85 21.43 -20.99 -28.64
C ASP A 85 22.60 -21.17 -27.67
N ILE A 86 22.85 -22.43 -27.31
CA ILE A 86 23.96 -22.82 -26.43
C ILE A 86 25.35 -22.61 -27.07
N ASN A 87 25.42 -22.35 -28.38
CA ASN A 87 26.66 -22.16 -29.13
C ASN A 87 26.91 -20.68 -29.46
N GLN A 88 26.12 -19.75 -28.90
CA GLN A 88 26.24 -18.33 -29.19
C GLN A 88 27.61 -17.81 -28.73
N VAL A 89 28.50 -17.57 -29.68
CA VAL A 89 29.89 -17.14 -29.41
C VAL A 89 29.95 -15.72 -28.84
N ASN A 90 28.94 -14.90 -29.10
CA ASN A 90 28.86 -13.51 -28.63
C ASN A 90 27.43 -13.16 -28.19
N PRO A 91 27.00 -13.62 -27.00
CA PRO A 91 25.67 -13.30 -26.49
C PRO A 91 25.53 -11.79 -26.25
N PRO A 92 24.31 -11.24 -26.34
CA PRO A 92 24.09 -9.84 -26.04
C PRO A 92 24.53 -9.53 -24.60
N LEU A 93 25.35 -8.48 -24.45
CA LEU A 93 25.75 -8.00 -23.13
C LEU A 93 24.55 -7.44 -22.38
N ARG A 94 24.58 -7.54 -21.06
CA ARG A 94 23.61 -6.92 -20.16
C ARG A 94 24.33 -6.15 -19.07
N LEU A 95 23.72 -5.06 -18.62
CA LEU A 95 24.21 -4.29 -17.49
C LEU A 95 23.66 -4.92 -16.21
N GLU A 96 24.54 -5.52 -15.41
CA GLU A 96 24.18 -5.99 -14.09
C GLU A 96 24.09 -4.81 -13.12
N VAL A 97 22.99 -4.73 -12.37
CA VAL A 97 22.84 -3.82 -11.24
C VAL A 97 22.60 -4.65 -9.99
N SER A 98 23.31 -4.31 -8.90
CA SER A 98 23.22 -5.03 -7.63
C SER A 98 21.84 -4.91 -6.96
N GLN A 99 21.08 -3.88 -7.34
CA GLN A 99 19.72 -3.62 -6.89
C GLN A 99 18.98 -2.78 -7.94
N PRO A 100 17.63 -2.76 -7.95
CA PRO A 100 16.87 -2.08 -8.98
C PRO A 100 16.74 -0.57 -8.75
N VAL A 101 17.20 -0.03 -7.63
CA VAL A 101 17.12 1.41 -7.32
C VAL A 101 18.44 2.07 -7.68
N LEU A 102 18.40 2.98 -8.64
CA LEU A 102 19.57 3.69 -9.16
C LEU A 102 19.73 5.05 -8.50
N ASP A 103 20.96 5.45 -8.23
CA ASP A 103 21.28 6.82 -7.81
C ASP A 103 21.53 7.76 -9.01
N ALA A 104 21.78 9.03 -8.72
CA ALA A 104 22.02 10.04 -9.75
C ALA A 104 23.32 9.77 -10.55
N ALA A 105 24.34 9.17 -9.93
CA ALA A 105 25.59 8.85 -10.60
C ALA A 105 25.41 7.67 -11.56
N ASP A 106 24.63 6.67 -11.17
CA ASP A 106 24.27 5.54 -12.03
C ASP A 106 23.43 5.99 -13.22
N MET A 107 22.47 6.90 -13.02
CA MET A 107 21.73 7.50 -14.13
C MET A 107 22.62 8.32 -15.07
N ALA A 108 23.57 9.09 -14.53
CA ALA A 108 24.54 9.81 -15.37
C ALA A 108 25.38 8.86 -16.26
N LYS A 109 25.73 7.67 -15.76
CA LYS A 109 26.37 6.62 -16.57
C LYS A 109 25.41 6.07 -17.64
N LEU A 110 24.15 5.83 -17.29
CA LEU A 110 23.15 5.33 -18.25
C LEU A 110 22.86 6.32 -19.38
N HIS A 111 22.79 7.62 -19.09
CA HIS A 111 22.64 8.65 -20.14
C HIS A 111 23.85 8.68 -21.09
N ASN A 112 25.06 8.41 -20.58
CA ASN A 112 26.29 8.41 -21.36
C ASN A 112 26.80 7.00 -21.69
N ILE A 113 25.91 6.00 -21.72
CA ILE A 113 26.31 4.58 -21.69
C ILE A 113 27.15 4.17 -22.91
N ALA A 114 26.92 4.80 -24.06
CA ALA A 114 27.71 4.53 -25.27
C ALA A 114 29.20 4.83 -25.07
N ALA A 115 29.54 5.91 -24.35
CA ALA A 115 30.92 6.27 -24.05
C ALA A 115 31.57 5.26 -23.09
N HIS A 116 30.80 4.73 -22.13
CA HIS A 116 31.29 3.75 -21.16
C HIS A 116 31.42 2.32 -21.73
N THR A 117 30.73 2.03 -22.84
CA THR A 117 30.61 0.67 -23.39
C THR A 117 31.14 0.53 -24.80
N GLN A 118 31.85 1.55 -25.31
CA GLN A 118 32.38 1.60 -26.69
C GLN A 118 31.27 1.37 -27.73
N GLY A 119 30.09 1.97 -27.51
CA GLY A 119 28.94 1.87 -28.40
C GLY A 119 28.15 0.55 -28.35
N LYS A 120 28.51 -0.40 -27.46
CA LYS A 120 27.74 -1.65 -27.31
C LYS A 120 26.35 -1.43 -26.71
N PHE A 121 26.21 -0.42 -25.87
CA PHE A 121 24.92 0.04 -25.38
C PHE A 121 24.63 1.45 -25.87
N SER A 122 23.35 1.70 -26.11
CA SER A 122 22.83 3.01 -26.50
C SER A 122 21.51 3.23 -25.79
N SER A 123 21.43 4.32 -25.05
CA SER A 123 20.22 4.72 -24.34
C SER A 123 19.52 5.87 -25.06
N THR A 124 18.21 5.97 -24.89
CA THR A 124 17.45 7.16 -25.26
C THR A 124 16.38 7.46 -24.22
N VAL A 125 16.01 8.74 -24.12
CA VAL A 125 15.00 9.21 -23.17
C VAL A 125 13.65 9.31 -23.87
N LEU A 126 12.67 8.61 -23.32
CA LEU A 126 11.26 8.74 -23.67
C LEU A 126 10.60 9.69 -22.65
N ASP A 127 10.42 10.94 -23.07
CA ASP A 127 9.77 11.97 -22.25
C ASP A 127 8.27 11.73 -22.15
N ILE A 128 7.76 11.38 -20.97
CA ILE A 128 6.33 11.06 -20.79
C ILE A 128 5.44 12.29 -20.60
N THR A 129 6.00 13.49 -20.70
CA THR A 129 5.24 14.74 -20.58
C THR A 129 4.60 15.17 -21.90
N TYR A 130 3.56 15.98 -21.80
CA TYR A 130 2.86 16.57 -22.95
C TYR A 130 2.31 17.96 -22.61
N PRO A 131 2.02 18.80 -23.62
CA PRO A 131 1.53 20.16 -23.39
C PRO A 131 0.23 20.17 -22.57
N LEU A 132 0.18 21.02 -21.55
CA LEU A 132 -1.02 21.20 -20.72
C LEU A 132 -2.25 21.60 -21.55
N ALA A 133 -2.03 22.32 -22.66
CA ALA A 133 -3.07 22.75 -23.58
C ALA A 133 -3.83 21.60 -24.27
N TRP A 134 -3.28 20.38 -24.30
CA TRP A 134 -3.94 19.22 -24.91
C TRP A 134 -5.06 18.64 -24.03
N GLY A 135 -5.13 19.01 -22.74
CA GLY A 135 -6.12 18.47 -21.81
C GLY A 135 -5.95 16.97 -21.54
N SER A 136 -6.83 16.41 -20.70
CA SER A 136 -6.82 14.99 -20.31
C SER A 136 -7.04 14.05 -21.50
N GLU A 137 -7.79 14.49 -22.51
CA GLU A 137 -8.04 13.75 -23.76
C GLU A 137 -6.76 13.50 -24.57
N GLY A 138 -5.73 14.34 -24.43
CA GLY A 138 -4.45 14.18 -25.12
C GLY A 138 -3.62 12.96 -24.66
N VAL A 139 -4.00 12.31 -23.55
CA VAL A 139 -3.23 11.21 -22.95
C VAL A 139 -3.09 10.01 -23.87
N GLU A 140 -4.15 9.63 -24.59
CA GLU A 140 -4.11 8.47 -25.48
C GLU A 140 -3.21 8.69 -26.67
N ALA A 141 -3.30 9.88 -27.29
CA ALA A 141 -2.42 10.28 -28.39
C ALA A 141 -0.95 10.30 -27.94
N ARG A 142 -0.67 10.80 -26.73
CA ARG A 142 0.69 10.79 -26.19
C ARG A 142 1.18 9.37 -25.90
N LEU A 143 0.35 8.50 -25.31
CA LEU A 143 0.69 7.09 -25.06
C LEU A 143 0.96 6.34 -26.37
N ALA A 144 0.13 6.52 -27.40
CA ALA A 144 0.35 5.92 -28.71
C ALA A 144 1.66 6.41 -29.34
N SER A 145 1.94 7.71 -29.23
CA SER A 145 3.20 8.30 -29.68
C SER A 145 4.41 7.76 -28.92
N LEU A 146 4.33 7.57 -27.60
CA LEU A 146 5.40 6.96 -26.80
C LEU A 146 5.68 5.51 -27.20
N CYS A 147 4.62 4.73 -27.45
CA CYS A 147 4.74 3.36 -27.94
C CYS A 147 5.46 3.31 -29.30
N ALA A 148 5.08 4.17 -30.24
CA ALA A 148 5.77 4.28 -31.54
C ALA A 148 7.23 4.72 -31.38
N GLN A 149 7.49 5.74 -30.56
CA GLN A 149 8.85 6.22 -30.27
C GLN A 149 9.74 5.13 -29.65
N ALA A 150 9.18 4.28 -28.79
CA ALA A 150 9.90 3.14 -28.22
C ALA A 150 10.29 2.12 -29.31
N VAL A 151 9.38 1.79 -30.22
CA VAL A 151 9.66 0.88 -31.35
C VAL A 151 10.72 1.48 -32.28
N ASP A 152 10.57 2.75 -32.65
CA ASP A 152 11.51 3.44 -33.54
C ASP A 152 12.90 3.56 -32.91
N ALA A 153 12.97 3.84 -31.61
CA ALA A 153 14.23 3.86 -30.88
C ALA A 153 14.94 2.50 -30.90
N ILE A 154 14.21 1.41 -30.68
CA ILE A 154 14.78 0.05 -30.72
C ILE A 154 15.27 -0.28 -32.14
N LYS A 155 14.47 0.04 -33.17
CA LYS A 155 14.86 -0.13 -34.58
C LYS A 155 16.06 0.75 -34.96
N GLY A 156 16.20 1.91 -34.33
CA GLY A 156 17.36 2.80 -34.44
C GLY A 156 18.61 2.32 -33.70
N GLY A 157 18.55 1.17 -33.01
CA GLY A 157 19.69 0.56 -32.32
C GLY A 157 19.82 0.93 -30.84
N HIS A 158 18.85 1.64 -30.26
CA HIS A 158 18.83 1.85 -28.82
C HIS A 158 18.38 0.58 -28.09
N ASN A 159 19.17 0.15 -27.11
CA ASN A 159 18.93 -1.07 -26.34
C ASN A 159 18.65 -0.79 -24.85
N ILE A 160 18.54 0.49 -24.48
CA ILE A 160 18.02 0.96 -23.19
C ILE A 160 17.04 2.12 -23.45
N LEU A 161 15.82 2.02 -22.91
CA LEU A 161 14.85 3.11 -22.92
C LEU A 161 14.70 3.65 -21.50
N ILE A 162 14.98 4.95 -21.35
CA ILE A 162 14.81 5.68 -20.10
C ILE A 162 13.47 6.41 -20.17
N ILE A 163 12.48 5.96 -19.43
CA ILE A 163 11.13 6.55 -19.39
C ILE A 163 11.15 7.61 -18.30
N SER A 164 11.03 8.89 -18.69
CA SER A 164 11.32 10.02 -17.79
C SER A 164 10.20 11.04 -17.71
N ASP A 165 9.90 11.50 -16.49
CA ASP A 165 8.98 12.60 -16.19
C ASP A 165 9.69 13.91 -15.80
N ARG A 166 11.03 13.99 -15.97
CA ARG A 166 11.81 15.18 -15.59
C ARG A 166 11.39 16.49 -16.27
N ALA A 167 10.79 16.41 -17.46
CA ALA A 167 10.40 17.57 -18.25
C ALA A 167 9.10 18.26 -17.78
N VAL A 168 8.57 17.89 -16.61
CA VAL A 168 7.41 18.56 -15.99
C VAL A 168 7.71 20.04 -15.77
N ALA A 169 6.80 20.89 -16.24
CA ALA A 169 6.91 22.34 -16.17
C ALA A 169 5.49 22.94 -16.10
N PRO A 170 5.32 24.25 -15.80
CA PRO A 170 3.99 24.86 -15.74
C PRO A 170 3.12 24.56 -16.97
N GLY A 171 3.70 24.58 -18.17
CA GLY A 171 3.00 24.26 -19.42
C GLY A 171 3.07 22.79 -19.88
N ARG A 172 3.67 21.88 -19.09
CA ARG A 172 3.87 20.46 -19.46
C ARG A 172 3.51 19.53 -18.31
N VAL A 173 2.48 18.72 -18.50
CA VAL A 173 2.02 17.73 -17.51
C VAL A 173 2.63 16.36 -17.81
N ALA A 174 2.95 15.58 -16.78
CA ALA A 174 3.38 14.19 -16.93
C ALA A 174 2.18 13.24 -16.98
N ILE A 175 2.26 12.23 -17.86
CA ILE A 175 1.46 11.01 -17.69
C ILE A 175 1.86 10.37 -16.36
N GLN A 176 0.91 9.76 -15.64
CA GLN A 176 1.28 8.97 -14.45
C GLN A 176 2.28 7.87 -14.84
N MET A 177 3.46 7.86 -14.20
CA MET A 177 4.60 7.04 -14.61
C MET A 177 4.25 5.56 -14.81
N LEU A 178 3.43 4.99 -13.92
CA LEU A 178 2.99 3.61 -14.02
C LEU A 178 2.21 3.31 -15.32
N LEU A 179 1.33 4.22 -15.74
CA LEU A 179 0.55 4.07 -16.96
C LEU A 179 1.46 4.10 -18.19
N ALA A 180 2.39 5.06 -18.26
CA ALA A 180 3.34 5.16 -19.36
C ALA A 180 4.27 3.93 -19.43
N MET A 181 4.83 3.52 -18.29
CA MET A 181 5.69 2.36 -18.18
C MET A 181 4.99 1.08 -18.65
N SER A 182 3.77 0.84 -18.15
CA SER A 182 3.02 -0.36 -18.51
C SER A 182 2.56 -0.33 -19.98
N ALA A 183 2.13 0.83 -20.50
CA ALA A 183 1.78 0.97 -21.91
C ALA A 183 2.94 0.59 -22.85
N ILE A 184 4.14 1.12 -22.56
CA ILE A 184 5.36 0.80 -23.32
C ILE A 184 5.71 -0.69 -23.16
N HIS A 185 5.70 -1.22 -21.93
CA HIS A 185 6.01 -2.62 -21.67
C HIS A 185 5.12 -3.58 -22.45
N GLN A 186 3.80 -3.39 -22.36
CA GLN A 186 2.80 -4.24 -23.01
C GLN A 186 2.86 -4.11 -24.54
N HIS A 187 3.07 -2.89 -25.05
CA HIS A 187 3.22 -2.69 -26.49
C HIS A 187 4.46 -3.40 -27.03
N LEU A 188 5.61 -3.27 -26.37
CA LEU A 188 6.84 -3.97 -26.77
C LEU A 188 6.72 -5.50 -26.68
N ILE A 189 5.90 -6.03 -25.77
CA ILE A 189 5.59 -7.47 -25.75
C ILE A 189 4.83 -7.87 -27.02
N ARG A 190 3.77 -7.13 -27.37
CA ARG A 190 2.95 -7.41 -28.56
C ARG A 190 3.74 -7.30 -29.86
N GLU A 191 4.66 -6.34 -29.95
CA GLU A 191 5.56 -6.17 -31.09
C GLU A 191 6.74 -7.18 -31.11
N GLY A 192 6.89 -8.02 -30.08
CA GLY A 192 8.00 -8.98 -30.00
C GLY A 192 9.37 -8.33 -29.72
N LEU A 193 9.41 -7.08 -29.26
CA LEU A 193 10.62 -6.28 -29.05
C LEU A 193 11.05 -6.17 -27.58
N ARG A 194 10.21 -6.57 -26.62
CA ARG A 194 10.50 -6.39 -25.17
C ARG A 194 11.78 -7.10 -24.72
N THR A 195 12.15 -8.22 -25.37
CA THR A 195 13.38 -8.95 -25.05
C THR A 195 14.64 -8.28 -25.59
N SER A 196 14.51 -7.32 -26.53
CA SER A 196 15.65 -6.66 -27.18
C SER A 196 16.14 -5.41 -26.46
N VAL A 197 15.47 -5.00 -25.37
CA VAL A 197 15.65 -3.69 -24.75
C VAL A 197 15.52 -3.75 -23.24
N GLY A 198 16.29 -2.90 -22.55
CA GLY A 198 16.10 -2.65 -21.13
C GLY A 198 15.21 -1.44 -20.85
N LEU A 199 14.35 -1.53 -19.84
CA LEU A 199 13.43 -0.45 -19.46
C LEU A 199 13.81 0.11 -18.09
N VAL A 200 14.24 1.38 -18.08
CA VAL A 200 14.63 2.11 -16.88
C VAL A 200 13.65 3.25 -16.65
N VAL A 201 13.14 3.39 -15.44
CA VAL A 201 12.23 4.47 -15.06
C VAL A 201 13.01 5.56 -14.36
N GLU A 202 12.85 6.80 -14.79
CA GLU A 202 13.34 7.98 -14.09
C GLU A 202 12.14 8.84 -13.68
N THR A 203 11.80 8.84 -12.38
CA THR A 203 10.51 9.38 -11.96
C THR A 203 10.54 10.23 -10.70
N GLY A 204 9.69 11.27 -10.73
CA GLY A 204 9.37 12.10 -9.60
C GLY A 204 8.27 11.52 -8.71
N THR A 205 7.54 10.46 -9.10
CA THR A 205 6.40 9.92 -8.31
C THR A 205 6.78 8.83 -7.31
N ALA A 206 7.80 8.02 -7.61
CA ALA A 206 8.18 6.88 -6.79
C ALA A 206 8.89 7.30 -5.50
N ARG A 207 8.30 6.95 -4.35
CA ARG A 207 8.78 7.35 -3.01
C ARG A 207 8.48 6.31 -1.92
N GLU A 208 7.46 5.49 -2.13
CA GLU A 208 7.11 4.37 -1.26
C GLU A 208 7.55 3.04 -1.86
N VAL A 209 7.87 2.06 -1.01
CA VAL A 209 8.24 0.70 -1.43
C VAL A 209 7.23 0.13 -2.44
N HIS A 210 5.94 0.35 -2.21
CA HIS A 210 4.89 -0.13 -3.09
C HIS A 210 4.97 0.46 -4.51
N HIS A 211 5.37 1.72 -4.67
CA HIS A 211 5.52 2.35 -5.99
C HIS A 211 6.58 1.62 -6.82
N PHE A 212 7.72 1.26 -6.21
CA PHE A 212 8.76 0.48 -6.87
C PHE A 212 8.27 -0.93 -7.23
N ALA A 213 7.57 -1.60 -6.31
CA ALA A 213 7.04 -2.94 -6.57
C ALA A 213 6.05 -2.95 -7.75
N VAL A 214 5.16 -1.96 -7.83
CA VAL A 214 4.20 -1.88 -8.94
C VAL A 214 4.94 -1.58 -10.25
N LEU A 215 5.87 -0.63 -10.28
CA LEU A 215 6.69 -0.37 -11.47
C LEU A 215 7.45 -1.62 -11.95
N ALA A 216 8.04 -2.37 -11.01
CA ALA A 216 8.70 -3.65 -11.30
C ALA A 216 7.71 -4.67 -11.89
N GLY A 217 6.55 -4.84 -11.25
CA GLY A 217 5.51 -5.77 -11.70
C GLY A 217 4.97 -5.48 -13.10
N TYR A 218 5.09 -4.24 -13.57
CA TYR A 218 4.74 -3.82 -14.94
C TYR A 218 5.96 -3.55 -15.84
N GLY A 219 7.12 -4.12 -15.49
CA GLY A 219 8.23 -4.34 -16.42
C GLY A 219 9.45 -3.44 -16.27
N ALA A 220 9.52 -2.59 -15.24
CA ALA A 220 10.69 -1.75 -14.97
C ALA A 220 11.85 -2.59 -14.42
N GLU A 221 12.99 -2.59 -15.12
CA GLU A 221 14.18 -3.33 -14.69
C GLU A 221 14.99 -2.56 -13.65
N ALA A 222 14.90 -1.23 -13.68
CA ALA A 222 15.47 -0.35 -12.68
C ALA A 222 14.67 0.96 -12.58
N VAL A 223 14.74 1.62 -11.43
CA VAL A 223 14.01 2.85 -11.11
C VAL A 223 14.96 3.84 -10.45
N HIS A 224 15.05 5.05 -11.01
CA HIS A 224 15.68 6.21 -10.40
C HIS A 224 14.61 7.17 -9.85
N PRO A 225 14.39 7.22 -8.53
CA PRO A 225 13.41 8.09 -7.90
C PRO A 225 14.01 9.49 -7.64
N TRP A 226 14.30 10.24 -8.70
CA TRP A 226 15.11 11.47 -8.64
C TRP A 226 14.58 12.47 -7.62
N LEU A 227 13.27 12.73 -7.61
CA LEU A 227 12.68 13.73 -6.70
C LEU A 227 12.69 13.27 -5.25
N ALA A 228 12.52 11.97 -4.99
CA ALA A 228 12.61 11.44 -3.63
C ALA A 228 14.03 11.57 -3.09
N MET A 229 15.04 11.27 -3.91
CA MET A 229 16.46 11.42 -3.54
C MET A 229 16.82 12.89 -3.30
N ASP A 230 16.38 13.81 -4.18
CA ASP A 230 16.60 15.25 -4.00
C ASP A 230 15.92 15.77 -2.72
N THR A 231 14.71 15.28 -2.43
CA THR A 231 13.98 15.61 -1.19
C THR A 231 14.76 15.15 0.05
N ILE A 232 15.26 13.91 0.06
CA ILE A 232 16.06 13.36 1.16
C ILE A 232 17.37 14.14 1.31
N ALA A 233 18.03 14.43 0.20
CA ALA A 233 19.27 15.20 0.18
C ALA A 233 19.06 16.62 0.72
N ALA A 234 17.90 17.24 0.50
CA ALA A 234 17.56 18.55 1.05
C ALA A 234 17.27 18.50 2.56
N MET A 235 16.51 17.49 3.03
CA MET A 235 16.07 17.39 4.43
C MET A 235 17.06 16.68 5.36
N HIS A 236 18.21 16.19 4.87
CA HIS A 236 19.12 15.35 5.67
C HIS A 236 19.56 15.97 7.01
N LYS A 237 19.65 17.30 7.08
CA LYS A 237 20.05 18.03 8.29
C LYS A 237 18.97 18.04 9.37
N ASP A 238 17.72 17.83 8.97
CA ASP A 238 16.57 17.79 9.88
C ASP A 238 16.31 16.36 10.38
N LEU A 239 17.05 15.36 9.86
CA LEU A 239 16.97 13.98 10.29
C LEU A 239 17.80 13.74 11.55
N PRO A 240 17.37 12.82 12.43
CA PRO A 240 18.16 12.46 13.61
C PRO A 240 19.50 11.81 13.22
N GLY A 241 20.54 12.09 14.01
CA GLY A 241 21.84 11.41 13.90
C GLY A 241 22.87 12.04 12.97
N ASP A 242 22.73 13.34 12.64
CA ASP A 242 23.70 14.15 11.87
C ASP A 242 24.22 13.44 10.61
N LEU A 243 23.31 12.80 9.88
CA LEU A 243 23.64 12.01 8.70
C LEU A 243 24.08 12.89 7.55
N SER A 244 25.14 12.53 6.85
CA SER A 244 25.44 13.18 5.56
C SER A 244 24.34 12.90 4.53
N SER A 245 24.13 13.82 3.58
CA SER A 245 23.21 13.63 2.45
C SER A 245 23.41 12.29 1.73
N LYS A 246 24.66 11.90 1.47
CA LYS A 246 24.99 10.60 0.85
C LYS A 246 24.53 9.42 1.70
N LYS A 247 24.71 9.49 3.02
CA LYS A 247 24.30 8.43 3.94
C LYS A 247 22.79 8.32 4.03
N ALA A 248 22.07 9.44 4.08
CA ALA A 248 20.62 9.47 4.10
C ALA A 248 20.01 8.85 2.83
N VAL A 249 20.55 9.19 1.65
CA VAL A 249 20.13 8.57 0.37
C VAL A 249 20.46 7.07 0.35
N ALA A 250 21.65 6.67 0.79
CA ALA A 250 22.02 5.24 0.85
C ALA A 250 21.11 4.43 1.80
N ASN A 251 20.74 5.01 2.94
CA ASN A 251 19.78 4.41 3.86
C ASN A 251 18.40 4.27 3.21
N TYR A 252 17.89 5.31 2.55
CA TYR A 252 16.63 5.24 1.83
C TYR A 252 16.62 4.13 0.77
N VAL A 253 17.68 4.02 -0.03
CA VAL A 253 17.83 2.95 -1.02
C VAL A 253 17.82 1.57 -0.37
N LYS A 254 18.54 1.41 0.75
CA LYS A 254 18.52 0.17 1.56
C LYS A 254 17.12 -0.15 2.08
N ALA A 255 16.36 0.84 2.53
CA ALA A 255 15.00 0.67 3.04
C ALA A 255 14.05 0.18 1.93
N ILE A 256 14.12 0.79 0.74
CA ILE A 256 13.36 0.33 -0.43
C ILE A 256 13.74 -1.11 -0.80
N GLY A 257 15.03 -1.45 -0.79
CA GLY A 257 15.50 -2.82 -1.06
C GLY A 257 14.92 -3.84 -0.08
N LYS A 258 15.01 -3.58 1.23
CA LYS A 258 14.39 -4.43 2.27
C LYS A 258 12.87 -4.57 2.05
N GLY A 259 12.21 -3.46 1.75
CA GLY A 259 10.77 -3.44 1.50
C GLY A 259 10.38 -4.24 0.25
N LEU A 260 11.18 -4.19 -0.82
CA LEU A 260 10.96 -4.99 -2.03
C LEU A 260 11.10 -6.48 -1.71
N SER A 261 12.15 -6.89 -1.00
CA SER A 261 12.31 -8.27 -0.53
C SER A 261 11.09 -8.74 0.25
N LYS A 262 10.55 -7.89 1.15
CA LYS A 262 9.32 -8.18 1.88
C LYS A 262 8.10 -8.34 0.98
N ILE A 263 7.90 -7.47 -0.02
CA ILE A 263 6.75 -7.57 -0.93
C ILE A 263 6.83 -8.84 -1.77
N MET A 264 8.00 -9.16 -2.33
CA MET A 264 8.21 -10.37 -3.13
C MET A 264 7.98 -11.64 -2.29
N SER A 265 8.46 -11.65 -1.04
CA SER A 265 8.37 -12.80 -0.15
C SER A 265 6.93 -13.15 0.22
N LYS A 266 5.99 -12.20 0.19
CA LYS A 266 4.54 -12.46 0.41
C LYS A 266 3.95 -13.46 -0.58
N MET A 267 4.49 -13.53 -1.80
CA MET A 267 4.09 -14.49 -2.82
C MET A 267 5.08 -15.66 -2.94
N GLY A 268 6.10 -15.72 -2.09
CA GLY A 268 7.18 -16.71 -2.17
C GLY A 268 8.15 -16.47 -3.33
N VAL A 269 8.25 -15.24 -3.84
CA VAL A 269 9.18 -14.90 -4.93
C VAL A 269 10.53 -14.50 -4.34
N SER A 270 11.60 -15.15 -4.78
CA SER A 270 12.95 -14.93 -4.24
C SER A 270 13.76 -13.87 -4.99
N THR A 271 13.49 -13.64 -6.28
CA THR A 271 14.34 -12.78 -7.13
C THR A 271 13.56 -11.65 -7.78
N TYR A 272 14.16 -10.45 -7.82
CA TYR A 272 13.58 -9.29 -8.50
C TYR A 272 13.34 -9.55 -9.99
N MET A 273 14.25 -10.30 -10.64
CA MET A 273 14.10 -10.66 -12.05
C MET A 273 12.83 -11.46 -12.35
N SER A 274 12.44 -12.38 -11.45
CA SER A 274 11.20 -13.15 -11.59
C SER A 274 9.96 -12.34 -11.23
N TYR A 275 10.11 -11.35 -10.34
CA TYR A 275 9.02 -10.44 -9.98
C TYR A 275 8.73 -9.41 -11.09
N CYS A 276 9.76 -9.01 -11.85
CA CYS A 276 9.65 -8.03 -12.91
C CYS A 276 8.73 -8.51 -14.05
N GLY A 277 7.65 -7.78 -14.31
CA GLY A 277 6.63 -8.14 -15.30
C GLY A 277 5.62 -9.22 -14.84
N ALA A 278 5.71 -9.71 -13.60
CA ALA A 278 4.86 -10.79 -13.11
C ALA A 278 3.42 -10.36 -12.74
N GLN A 279 3.15 -9.05 -12.65
CA GLN A 279 1.84 -8.49 -12.33
C GLN A 279 1.15 -9.13 -11.11
N LEU A 280 1.88 -9.28 -9.99
CA LEU A 280 1.35 -9.87 -8.75
C LEU A 280 0.48 -8.89 -7.94
N PHE A 281 -0.52 -8.33 -8.63
CA PHE A 281 -1.43 -7.31 -8.13
C PHE A 281 -2.87 -7.59 -8.57
N GLU A 282 -3.82 -7.06 -7.80
CA GLU A 282 -5.21 -6.89 -8.21
C GLU A 282 -5.52 -5.40 -8.31
N ALA A 283 -6.13 -4.98 -9.42
CA ALA A 283 -6.64 -3.64 -9.56
C ALA A 283 -8.03 -3.53 -8.91
N ILE A 284 -8.27 -2.44 -8.18
CA ILE A 284 -9.57 -2.12 -7.60
C ILE A 284 -9.92 -0.69 -8.01
N GLY A 285 -10.98 -0.54 -8.81
CA GLY A 285 -11.48 0.75 -9.27
C GLY A 285 -10.93 1.20 -10.62
N LEU A 286 -10.45 0.28 -11.45
CA LEU A 286 -10.04 0.54 -12.85
C LEU A 286 -10.95 -0.23 -13.79
N ASN A 287 -11.43 0.40 -14.86
CA ASN A 287 -12.33 -0.25 -15.81
C ASN A 287 -11.63 -1.32 -16.67
N SER A 288 -12.42 -2.25 -17.19
CA SER A 288 -11.91 -3.39 -17.96
C SER A 288 -11.18 -2.98 -19.25
N GLU A 289 -11.60 -1.88 -19.89
CA GLU A 289 -10.97 -1.36 -21.11
C GLU A 289 -9.54 -0.89 -20.85
N THR A 290 -9.34 -0.08 -19.81
CA THR A 290 -8.04 0.46 -19.41
C THR A 290 -7.10 -0.66 -18.98
N VAL A 291 -7.61 -1.60 -18.18
CA VAL A 291 -6.83 -2.76 -17.74
C VAL A 291 -6.45 -3.64 -18.93
N SER A 292 -7.39 -3.95 -19.82
CA SER A 292 -7.12 -4.79 -21.00
C SER A 292 -6.06 -4.17 -21.92
N LYS A 293 -6.06 -2.84 -22.08
CA LYS A 293 -5.14 -2.12 -22.97
C LYS A 293 -3.75 -1.88 -22.36
N TYR A 294 -3.71 -1.44 -21.10
CA TYR A 294 -2.50 -0.92 -20.46
C TYR A 294 -1.93 -1.82 -19.35
N PHE A 295 -2.74 -2.69 -18.74
CA PHE A 295 -2.35 -3.57 -17.63
C PHE A 295 -2.80 -5.02 -17.91
N THR A 296 -2.61 -5.46 -19.15
CA THR A 296 -3.17 -6.71 -19.67
C THR A 296 -2.79 -7.92 -18.80
N GLY A 297 -3.79 -8.65 -18.31
CA GLY A 297 -3.63 -9.81 -17.43
C GLY A 297 -3.90 -9.54 -15.95
N THR A 298 -4.04 -8.28 -15.55
CA THR A 298 -4.35 -7.90 -14.16
C THR A 298 -5.85 -8.07 -13.86
N PRO A 299 -6.24 -8.76 -12.77
CA PRO A 299 -7.64 -8.82 -12.35
C PRO A 299 -8.16 -7.44 -11.93
N SER A 300 -9.37 -7.08 -12.38
CA SER A 300 -10.11 -5.90 -11.90
C SER A 300 -11.59 -6.24 -11.72
N ARG A 301 -11.95 -6.71 -10.53
CA ARG A 301 -13.32 -7.20 -10.23
C ARG A 301 -14.30 -6.08 -9.90
N VAL A 302 -13.78 -4.95 -9.45
CA VAL A 302 -14.54 -3.74 -9.16
C VAL A 302 -14.01 -2.69 -10.12
N GLU A 303 -14.82 -2.36 -11.13
CA GLU A 303 -14.45 -1.38 -12.15
C GLU A 303 -14.56 0.06 -11.63
N GLY A 304 -14.05 1.02 -12.42
CA GLY A 304 -14.04 2.44 -12.05
C GLY A 304 -13.42 3.30 -13.14
N LEU A 305 -12.31 3.95 -12.83
CA LEU A 305 -11.67 4.94 -13.69
C LEU A 305 -11.22 4.32 -15.02
N GLY A 306 -11.35 5.12 -16.08
CA GLY A 306 -10.69 4.91 -17.35
C GLY A 306 -9.39 5.71 -17.48
N VAL A 307 -8.76 5.62 -18.65
CA VAL A 307 -7.52 6.32 -18.96
C VAL A 307 -7.66 7.85 -18.88
N PHE A 308 -8.83 8.38 -19.25
CA PHE A 308 -9.10 9.83 -19.24
C PHE A 308 -9.27 10.36 -17.82
N GLU A 309 -9.94 9.62 -16.93
CA GLU A 309 -10.08 9.98 -15.52
C GLU A 309 -8.72 9.95 -14.81
N ILE A 310 -7.89 8.94 -15.09
CA ILE A 310 -6.50 8.86 -14.57
C ILE A 310 -5.69 10.10 -15.01
N ALA A 311 -5.85 10.53 -16.26
CA ALA A 311 -5.20 11.72 -16.77
C ALA A 311 -5.76 12.99 -16.11
N GLU A 312 -7.07 13.10 -15.94
CA GLU A 312 -7.73 14.22 -15.29
C GLU A 312 -7.25 14.40 -13.83
N GLU A 313 -7.07 13.33 -13.07
CA GLU A 313 -6.46 13.41 -11.72
C GLU A 313 -5.04 14.02 -11.76
N ALA A 314 -4.21 13.62 -12.74
CA ALA A 314 -2.88 14.18 -12.92
C ALA A 314 -2.94 15.67 -13.31
N PHE A 315 -3.90 16.06 -14.16
CA PHE A 315 -4.14 17.44 -14.55
C PHE A 315 -4.58 18.32 -13.38
N ARG A 316 -5.53 17.86 -12.57
CA ARG A 316 -6.00 18.59 -11.37
C ARG A 316 -4.85 18.84 -10.41
N ARG A 317 -4.04 17.80 -10.15
CA ARG A 317 -2.84 17.91 -9.31
C ARG A 317 -1.81 18.89 -9.88
N HIS A 318 -1.55 18.81 -11.19
CA HIS A 318 -0.62 19.70 -11.87
C HIS A 318 -1.08 21.17 -11.80
N LYS A 319 -2.35 21.45 -12.10
CA LYS A 319 -2.93 22.79 -12.01
C LYS A 319 -2.87 23.34 -10.59
N ALA A 320 -3.15 22.53 -9.58
CA ALA A 320 -3.01 22.94 -8.18
C ALA A 320 -1.56 23.30 -7.82
N ALA A 321 -0.60 22.45 -8.23
CA ALA A 321 0.82 22.63 -7.92
C ALA A 321 1.49 23.85 -8.59
N PHE A 322 0.97 24.29 -9.73
CA PHE A 322 1.41 25.49 -10.44
C PHE A 322 0.40 26.65 -10.32
N GLY A 323 -0.56 26.52 -9.40
CA GLY A 323 -1.54 27.55 -9.10
C GLY A 323 -1.02 28.57 -8.09
N ASN A 324 -1.89 29.52 -7.73
CA ASN A 324 -1.57 30.62 -6.82
C ASN A 324 -2.17 30.41 -5.42
N ASP A 325 -2.31 29.17 -4.96
CA ASP A 325 -2.84 28.90 -3.61
C ASP A 325 -1.84 29.42 -2.56
N PRO A 326 -2.21 30.44 -1.75
CA PRO A 326 -1.28 31.03 -0.78
C PRO A 326 -0.91 30.05 0.33
N VAL A 327 -1.76 29.07 0.65
CA VAL A 327 -1.48 28.06 1.69
C VAL A 327 -0.40 27.09 1.23
N LEU A 328 -0.41 26.73 -0.05
CA LEU A 328 0.56 25.80 -0.63
C LEU A 328 1.80 26.51 -1.20
N ALA A 329 1.89 27.84 -1.13
CA ALA A 329 3.02 28.59 -1.67
C ALA A 329 4.37 28.19 -1.03
N THR A 330 4.37 27.83 0.26
CA THR A 330 5.60 27.53 1.03
C THR A 330 5.59 26.16 1.69
N MET A 331 4.55 25.35 1.48
CA MET A 331 4.44 24.03 2.13
C MET A 331 3.67 23.04 1.26
N LEU A 332 3.87 21.76 1.54
CA LEU A 332 3.08 20.68 0.94
C LEU A 332 1.72 20.53 1.62
N ASP A 333 0.79 19.88 0.95
CA ASP A 333 -0.46 19.45 1.58
C ASP A 333 -0.13 18.60 2.83
N ALA A 334 -0.94 18.75 3.88
CA ALA A 334 -0.72 18.05 5.13
C ALA A 334 -0.85 16.53 4.98
N GLY A 335 -1.54 16.04 3.94
CA GLY A 335 -1.91 14.65 3.79
C GLY A 335 -3.09 14.30 4.70
N GLY A 336 -3.06 13.09 5.24
CA GLY A 336 -4.10 12.52 6.07
C GLY A 336 -4.46 11.10 5.61
N GLU A 337 -3.53 10.38 4.98
CA GLU A 337 -3.76 8.99 4.58
C GLU A 337 -3.52 8.04 5.76
N TYR A 338 -2.49 8.34 6.56
CA TYR A 338 -2.03 7.48 7.65
C TYR A 338 -2.60 7.89 9.01
N ALA A 339 -3.02 9.15 9.15
CA ALA A 339 -3.59 9.68 10.37
C ALA A 339 -4.71 10.67 10.05
N TRP A 340 -5.81 10.58 10.79
CA TRP A 340 -6.92 11.50 10.64
C TRP A 340 -6.47 12.95 10.89
N ARG A 341 -6.88 13.84 9.98
CA ARG A 341 -6.66 15.29 10.07
C ARG A 341 -7.92 16.02 9.63
N THR A 342 -8.20 17.18 10.24
CA THR A 342 -9.40 17.97 9.93
C THR A 342 -9.51 18.39 8.46
N ARG A 343 -8.40 18.58 7.75
CA ARG A 343 -8.37 18.92 6.30
C ARG A 343 -7.82 17.79 5.41
N GLY A 344 -7.59 16.61 6.00
CA GLY A 344 -6.93 15.49 5.34
C GLY A 344 -7.87 14.62 4.52
N GLU A 345 -7.49 13.36 4.35
CA GLU A 345 -8.40 12.33 3.83
C GLU A 345 -9.51 12.04 4.84
N GLU A 346 -10.61 11.51 4.34
CA GLU A 346 -11.65 10.96 5.18
C GLU A 346 -11.20 9.66 5.87
N HIS A 347 -11.69 9.44 7.10
CA HIS A 347 -11.48 8.20 7.85
C HIS A 347 -12.79 7.70 8.46
N MET A 348 -12.98 6.38 8.56
CA MET A 348 -14.15 5.82 9.25
C MET A 348 -14.13 6.16 10.75
N TRP A 349 -12.96 6.13 11.38
CA TRP A 349 -12.77 6.47 12.79
C TRP A 349 -12.40 7.94 12.96
N THR A 350 -13.43 8.78 13.11
CA THR A 350 -13.26 10.21 13.46
C THR A 350 -13.34 10.42 14.98
N PRO A 351 -12.80 11.53 15.51
CA PRO A 351 -12.94 11.88 16.93
C PRO A 351 -14.40 11.85 17.41
N ASP A 352 -15.33 12.36 16.59
CA ASP A 352 -16.76 12.37 16.91
C ASP A 352 -17.37 10.97 16.96
N ALA A 353 -17.04 10.12 15.99
CA ALA A 353 -17.50 8.72 15.98
C ALA A 353 -17.01 7.96 17.22
N ILE A 354 -15.74 8.13 17.58
CA ILE A 354 -15.14 7.50 18.76
C ILE A 354 -15.81 8.03 20.04
N ALA A 355 -15.97 9.34 20.18
CA ALA A 355 -16.57 9.96 21.36
C ALA A 355 -18.02 9.49 21.57
N LYS A 356 -18.83 9.44 20.50
CA LYS A 356 -20.23 8.97 20.57
C LYS A 356 -20.33 7.49 20.90
N LEU A 357 -19.46 6.64 20.34
CA LEU A 357 -19.42 5.22 20.67
C LEU A 357 -19.03 4.98 22.14
N GLN A 358 -18.01 5.69 22.63
CA GLN A 358 -17.58 5.59 24.03
C GLN A 358 -18.66 6.09 24.99
N HIS A 359 -19.26 7.25 24.71
CA HIS A 359 -20.31 7.82 25.55
C HIS A 359 -21.55 6.92 25.62
N SER A 360 -22.03 6.44 24.47
CA SER A 360 -23.20 5.54 24.41
C SER A 360 -22.99 4.26 25.19
N THR A 361 -21.80 3.65 25.07
CA THR A 361 -21.47 2.40 25.78
C THR A 361 -21.33 2.61 27.29
N ARG A 362 -20.65 3.69 27.72
CA ARG A 362 -20.43 3.98 29.16
C ARG A 362 -21.70 4.40 29.89
N SER A 363 -22.55 5.20 29.24
CA SER A 363 -23.82 5.68 29.82
C SER A 363 -25.00 4.75 29.59
N ASN A 364 -24.80 3.64 28.86
CA ASN A 364 -25.86 2.73 28.41
C ASN A 364 -27.01 3.47 27.71
N ASN A 365 -26.66 4.41 26.82
CA ASN A 365 -27.62 5.27 26.14
C ASN A 365 -27.77 4.91 24.65
N PHE A 366 -28.91 4.33 24.31
CA PHE A 366 -29.22 3.93 22.94
C PHE A 366 -29.42 5.10 21.96
N SER A 367 -29.92 6.25 22.41
CA SER A 367 -30.08 7.41 21.51
C SER A 367 -28.72 7.93 21.05
N THR A 368 -27.73 7.99 21.95
CA THR A 368 -26.34 8.31 21.59
C THR A 368 -25.74 7.26 20.65
N TYR A 369 -26.07 5.98 20.84
CA TYR A 369 -25.62 4.94 19.90
C TYR A 369 -26.23 5.14 18.51
N LYS A 370 -27.50 5.55 18.40
CA LYS A 370 -28.11 5.88 17.10
C LYS A 370 -27.40 7.03 16.41
N GLU A 371 -26.98 8.06 17.15
CA GLU A 371 -26.18 9.15 16.59
C GLU A 371 -24.85 8.63 16.03
N TYR A 372 -24.13 7.80 16.79
CA TYR A 372 -22.93 7.10 16.30
C TYR A 372 -23.21 6.29 15.03
N ALA A 373 -24.26 5.46 15.05
CA ALA A 373 -24.61 4.60 13.92
C ALA A 373 -24.97 5.43 12.69
N GLN A 374 -25.65 6.57 12.86
CA GLN A 374 -25.94 7.51 11.79
C GLN A 374 -24.67 8.14 11.22
N LEU A 375 -23.71 8.56 12.06
CA LEU A 375 -22.43 9.09 11.60
C LEU A 375 -21.63 8.09 10.75
N ILE A 376 -21.70 6.80 11.09
CA ILE A 376 -21.01 5.73 10.35
C ILE A 376 -21.78 5.29 9.10
N ASN A 377 -23.11 5.28 9.16
CA ASN A 377 -23.96 4.75 8.08
C ASN A 377 -24.42 5.82 7.09
N ASP A 378 -24.31 7.10 7.40
CA ASP A 378 -24.60 8.18 6.46
C ASP A 378 -23.50 8.25 5.39
N GLN A 379 -23.72 7.50 4.32
CA GLN A 379 -22.84 7.44 3.17
C GLN A 379 -23.28 8.39 2.04
N SER A 380 -24.31 9.22 2.28
CA SER A 380 -24.79 10.20 1.29
C SER A 380 -23.76 11.29 0.99
N LYS A 381 -22.79 11.48 1.90
CA LYS A 381 -21.75 12.50 1.81
C LYS A 381 -20.32 11.94 1.86
N ARG A 382 -20.13 10.71 2.34
CA ARG A 382 -18.81 10.13 2.64
C ARG A 382 -18.77 8.66 2.20
N LEU A 383 -18.37 8.43 0.95
CA LEU A 383 -18.24 7.08 0.40
C LEU A 383 -16.92 6.45 0.86
N MET A 384 -16.97 5.66 1.93
CA MET A 384 -15.77 5.06 2.52
C MET A 384 -15.50 3.64 2.02
N THR A 385 -16.56 2.86 1.79
CA THR A 385 -16.48 1.41 1.59
C THR A 385 -17.40 0.94 0.49
N LEU A 386 -17.09 -0.17 -0.18
CA LEU A 386 -17.95 -0.74 -1.23
C LEU A 386 -19.36 -1.08 -0.73
N ARG A 387 -19.50 -1.55 0.52
CA ARG A 387 -20.82 -1.82 1.12
C ARG A 387 -21.72 -0.58 1.18
N GLY A 388 -21.14 0.62 1.10
CA GLY A 388 -21.83 1.90 1.03
C GLY A 388 -22.57 2.19 -0.25
N LEU A 389 -22.17 1.52 -1.33
CA LEU A 389 -22.79 1.66 -2.65
C LEU A 389 -24.07 0.83 -2.77
N PHE A 390 -24.43 0.06 -1.74
CA PHE A 390 -25.61 -0.78 -1.73
C PHE A 390 -26.70 -0.18 -0.84
N GLU A 391 -27.94 -0.31 -1.29
CA GLU A 391 -29.13 -0.05 -0.48
C GLU A 391 -29.97 -1.32 -0.36
N PHE A 392 -30.70 -1.44 0.75
CA PHE A 392 -31.66 -2.53 0.91
C PHE A 392 -32.97 -2.17 0.21
N LYS A 393 -33.34 -2.95 -0.80
CA LYS A 393 -34.69 -2.87 -1.39
C LYS A 393 -35.69 -3.57 -0.46
N VAL A 394 -36.37 -2.78 0.35
CA VAL A 394 -37.40 -3.24 1.30
C VAL A 394 -38.81 -2.96 0.77
N ASP A 395 -39.71 -3.92 0.97
CA ASP A 395 -41.15 -3.77 0.70
C ASP A 395 -41.85 -3.40 2.03
N PRO A 396 -42.32 -2.16 2.20
CA PRO A 396 -42.97 -1.72 3.44
C PRO A 396 -44.20 -2.56 3.80
N ALA A 397 -44.88 -3.16 2.83
CA ALA A 397 -46.05 -4.00 3.07
C ALA A 397 -45.72 -5.33 3.77
N LYS A 398 -44.43 -5.73 3.79
CA LYS A 398 -43.94 -6.94 4.46
C LYS A 398 -43.16 -6.66 5.74
N ALA A 399 -43.23 -5.43 6.26
CA ALA A 399 -42.62 -5.10 7.53
C ALA A 399 -43.30 -5.90 8.66
N ILE A 400 -42.49 -6.46 9.55
CA ILE A 400 -42.96 -7.19 10.73
C ILE A 400 -42.72 -6.38 12.01
N PRO A 401 -43.52 -6.59 13.06
CA PRO A 401 -43.23 -6.07 14.40
C PRO A 401 -41.84 -6.51 14.91
N ILE A 402 -41.17 -5.65 15.69
CA ILE A 402 -39.80 -5.90 16.19
C ILE A 402 -39.72 -7.09 17.15
N ASP A 403 -40.81 -7.41 17.84
CA ASP A 403 -40.97 -8.55 18.74
C ASP A 403 -41.05 -9.90 18.00
N GLU A 404 -41.35 -9.90 16.71
CA GLU A 404 -41.25 -11.09 15.85
C GLU A 404 -39.82 -11.34 15.36
N VAL A 405 -38.91 -10.37 15.49
CA VAL A 405 -37.51 -10.52 15.11
C VAL A 405 -36.76 -11.38 16.13
N GLU A 406 -35.78 -12.16 15.65
CA GLU A 406 -34.87 -12.92 16.50
C GLU A 406 -34.30 -12.05 17.63
N SER A 407 -34.35 -12.56 18.86
CA SER A 407 -33.94 -11.79 20.04
C SER A 407 -32.45 -11.40 19.98
N ALA A 408 -32.12 -10.25 20.56
CA ALA A 408 -30.73 -9.78 20.62
C ALA A 408 -29.79 -10.81 21.28
N SER A 409 -30.26 -11.54 22.30
CA SER A 409 -29.49 -12.58 22.99
C SER A 409 -29.20 -13.82 22.13
N ALA A 410 -30.01 -14.09 21.10
CA ALA A 410 -29.72 -15.12 20.11
C ALA A 410 -28.75 -14.61 19.03
N ILE A 411 -28.95 -13.38 18.55
CA ILE A 411 -28.10 -12.75 17.52
C ILE A 411 -26.65 -12.63 17.99
N VAL A 412 -26.40 -12.14 19.20
CA VAL A 412 -25.03 -11.89 19.71
C VAL A 412 -24.18 -13.15 19.84
N LYS A 413 -24.79 -14.35 19.86
CA LYS A 413 -24.05 -15.63 19.85
C LYS A 413 -23.27 -15.85 18.55
N ARG A 414 -23.66 -15.14 17.47
CA ARG A 414 -22.96 -15.13 16.18
C ARG A 414 -21.74 -14.20 16.20
N PHE A 415 -21.66 -13.28 17.16
CA PHE A 415 -20.56 -12.32 17.23
C PHE A 415 -19.30 -12.96 17.80
N ALA A 416 -18.17 -12.61 17.19
CA ALA A 416 -16.85 -12.92 17.69
C ALA A 416 -16.03 -11.64 17.78
N THR A 417 -15.31 -11.44 18.87
CA THR A 417 -14.27 -10.40 18.89
C THR A 417 -13.10 -10.87 18.04
N GLY A 418 -12.44 -9.93 17.35
CA GLY A 418 -11.26 -10.21 16.54
C GLY A 418 -10.14 -10.86 17.34
N ALA A 419 -9.22 -11.51 16.62
CA ALA A 419 -8.02 -12.13 17.17
C ALA A 419 -6.98 -11.05 17.52
N MET A 420 -6.99 -10.57 18.77
CA MET A 420 -6.02 -9.58 19.26
C MET A 420 -5.10 -10.23 20.28
N SER A 421 -3.82 -10.34 19.94
CA SER A 421 -2.83 -11.05 20.74
C SER A 421 -2.58 -10.40 22.09
N LEU A 422 -2.48 -11.22 23.14
CA LEU A 422 -1.86 -10.81 24.39
C LEU A 422 -0.42 -10.37 24.11
N GLY A 423 -0.06 -9.15 24.51
CA GLY A 423 1.20 -8.48 24.16
C GLY A 423 1.03 -7.36 23.12
N SER A 424 0.04 -7.45 22.22
CA SER A 424 -0.40 -6.31 21.39
C SER A 424 -1.41 -5.44 22.14
N ILE A 425 -2.20 -6.05 23.02
CA ILE A 425 -3.09 -5.39 23.97
C ILE A 425 -2.78 -5.86 25.39
N SER A 426 -3.19 -5.08 26.38
CA SER A 426 -2.96 -5.38 27.79
C SER A 426 -3.74 -6.63 28.26
N THR A 427 -3.29 -7.23 29.36
CA THR A 427 -3.95 -8.37 30.00
C THR A 427 -5.40 -8.06 30.34
N GLU A 428 -5.66 -6.86 30.84
CA GLU A 428 -6.98 -6.36 31.23
C GLU A 428 -7.89 -6.23 30.01
N ALA A 429 -7.41 -5.62 28.93
CA ALA A 429 -8.18 -5.49 27.70
C ALA A 429 -8.54 -6.87 27.13
N HIS A 430 -7.57 -7.77 27.08
CA HIS A 430 -7.78 -9.12 26.57
C HIS A 430 -8.74 -9.94 27.45
N ALA A 431 -8.61 -9.88 28.77
CA ALA A 431 -9.49 -10.60 29.70
C ALA A 431 -10.90 -10.01 29.70
N THR A 432 -11.04 -8.69 29.62
CA THR A 432 -12.33 -7.98 29.55
C THR A 432 -13.14 -8.45 28.34
N LEU A 433 -12.51 -8.57 27.17
CA LEU A 433 -13.18 -9.08 25.97
C LEU A 433 -13.66 -10.52 26.16
N ALA A 434 -12.83 -11.38 26.76
CA ALA A 434 -13.23 -12.76 27.01
C ALA A 434 -14.42 -12.86 27.96
N VAL A 435 -14.36 -12.16 29.10
CA VAL A 435 -15.45 -12.11 30.08
C VAL A 435 -16.73 -11.56 29.44
N ALA A 436 -16.64 -10.44 28.72
CA ALA A 436 -17.80 -9.82 28.06
C ALA A 436 -18.46 -10.78 27.04
N MET A 437 -17.67 -11.40 26.16
CA MET A 437 -18.20 -12.31 25.15
C MET A 437 -18.78 -13.59 25.76
N ASN A 438 -18.17 -14.12 26.82
CA ASN A 438 -18.69 -15.29 27.52
C ASN A 438 -20.03 -14.97 28.22
N ARG A 439 -20.16 -13.79 28.85
CA ARG A 439 -21.41 -13.33 29.48
C ARG A 439 -22.58 -13.27 28.50
N ILE A 440 -22.33 -12.82 27.27
CA ILE A 440 -23.38 -12.70 26.23
C ILE A 440 -23.52 -13.95 25.35
N GLY A 441 -22.74 -15.02 25.62
CA GLY A 441 -22.76 -16.26 24.84
C GLY A 441 -22.09 -16.19 23.46
N GLY A 442 -21.39 -15.08 23.17
CA GLY A 442 -20.58 -14.90 21.97
C GLY A 442 -19.27 -15.68 22.01
N LYS A 443 -18.28 -15.24 21.22
CA LYS A 443 -16.95 -15.86 21.15
C LYS A 443 -15.84 -14.81 21.25
N SER A 444 -14.81 -15.10 22.04
CA SER A 444 -13.55 -14.37 22.05
C SER A 444 -12.43 -15.23 21.49
N ASN A 445 -11.36 -14.61 21.01
CA ASN A 445 -10.21 -15.28 20.40
C ASN A 445 -8.92 -14.84 21.11
N THR A 446 -8.01 -15.79 21.36
CA THR A 446 -6.70 -15.55 21.99
C THR A 446 -5.74 -14.69 21.16
N GLY A 447 -5.96 -14.60 19.86
CA GLY A 447 -4.91 -14.13 18.96
C GLY A 447 -3.68 -15.05 18.97
N GLU A 448 -2.56 -14.53 18.49
CA GLU A 448 -1.32 -15.29 18.27
C GLU A 448 -0.44 -15.37 19.53
N GLY A 449 -0.69 -14.51 20.53
CA GLY A 449 0.09 -14.42 21.78
C GLY A 449 -0.21 -15.51 22.81
N GLY A 450 -1.12 -16.44 22.51
CA GLY A 450 -1.58 -17.47 23.45
C GLY A 450 -2.48 -16.92 24.56
N GLU A 451 -2.62 -17.66 25.66
CA GLU A 451 -3.45 -17.27 26.80
C GLU A 451 -2.83 -17.78 28.11
N ASP A 452 -2.83 -16.92 29.14
CA ASP A 452 -2.36 -17.30 30.48
C ASP A 452 -3.20 -18.46 31.06
N GLN A 453 -2.52 -19.50 31.51
CA GLN A 453 -3.14 -20.67 32.13
C GLN A 453 -3.92 -20.35 33.41
N ARG A 454 -3.55 -19.30 34.14
CA ARG A 454 -4.28 -18.85 35.34
C ARG A 454 -5.74 -18.52 35.00
N ARG A 455 -6.04 -18.09 33.77
CA ARG A 455 -7.40 -17.73 33.31
C ARG A 455 -8.36 -18.91 33.18
N TYR A 456 -7.86 -20.13 32.99
CA TYR A 456 -8.71 -21.29 32.68
C TYR A 456 -8.46 -22.52 33.54
N ARG A 457 -7.34 -22.60 34.29
CA ARG A 457 -7.03 -23.77 35.13
C ARG A 457 -8.10 -24.07 36.19
N ASN A 458 -8.62 -23.05 36.85
CA ASN A 458 -9.66 -23.22 37.87
C ASN A 458 -10.99 -23.66 37.23
N GLU A 459 -11.37 -23.02 36.12
CA GLU A 459 -12.56 -23.39 35.35
C GLU A 459 -12.49 -24.86 34.87
N LEU A 460 -11.34 -25.32 34.36
CA LEU A 460 -11.15 -26.71 33.94
C LEU A 460 -11.21 -27.72 35.11
N LYS A 461 -10.96 -27.26 36.35
CA LYS A 461 -11.16 -28.06 37.57
C LYS A 461 -12.59 -28.00 38.11
N GLY A 462 -13.49 -27.28 37.43
CA GLY A 462 -14.87 -27.05 37.89
C GLY A 462 -15.00 -25.99 38.99
N ILE A 463 -13.94 -25.21 39.25
CA ILE A 463 -13.95 -24.12 40.22
C ILE A 463 -14.43 -22.85 39.50
N ALA A 464 -15.70 -22.49 39.74
CA ALA A 464 -16.30 -21.29 39.18
C ALA A 464 -15.92 -20.02 39.95
N ILE A 465 -15.94 -18.90 39.24
CA ILE A 465 -15.74 -17.57 39.81
C ILE A 465 -16.93 -17.21 40.72
N LYS A 466 -16.63 -16.68 41.89
CA LYS A 466 -17.57 -16.28 42.93
C LYS A 466 -17.75 -14.76 42.93
N GLN A 467 -18.86 -14.32 43.52
CA GLN A 467 -19.13 -12.90 43.71
C GLN A 467 -18.05 -12.27 44.60
N GLY A 468 -17.53 -11.12 44.19
CA GLY A 468 -16.47 -10.39 44.92
C GLY A 468 -15.05 -10.74 44.50
N GLU A 469 -14.86 -11.74 43.63
CA GLU A 469 -13.57 -11.97 42.97
C GLU A 469 -13.31 -10.91 41.90
N THR A 470 -12.03 -10.68 41.65
CA THR A 470 -11.55 -9.70 40.69
C THR A 470 -10.56 -10.34 39.73
N LEU A 471 -10.19 -9.62 38.67
CA LEU A 471 -9.18 -10.09 37.73
C LEU A 471 -7.87 -10.40 38.48
N ALA A 472 -7.40 -9.47 39.32
CA ALA A 472 -6.18 -9.65 40.10
C ALA A 472 -6.26 -10.82 41.09
N SER A 473 -7.43 -11.09 41.69
CA SER A 473 -7.58 -12.24 42.60
C SER A 473 -7.48 -13.60 41.89
N VAL A 474 -7.81 -13.65 40.58
CA VAL A 474 -7.79 -14.89 39.79
C VAL A 474 -6.46 -15.10 39.07
N ILE A 475 -5.91 -14.05 38.45
CA ILE A 475 -4.68 -14.17 37.64
C ILE A 475 -3.44 -13.59 38.31
N GLY A 476 -3.57 -12.93 39.47
CA GLY A 476 -2.47 -12.34 40.24
C GLY A 476 -2.38 -10.82 40.06
N SER A 477 -2.07 -10.12 41.14
CA SER A 477 -1.84 -8.67 41.13
C SER A 477 -0.51 -8.29 40.47
N ASP A 478 0.38 -9.25 40.22
CA ASP A 478 1.64 -9.09 39.51
C ASP A 478 1.46 -8.96 37.98
N VAL A 479 0.29 -9.32 37.45
CA VAL A 479 0.00 -9.34 36.01
C VAL A 479 -1.13 -8.39 35.59
N VAL A 480 -1.64 -7.60 36.54
CA VAL A 480 -2.77 -6.67 36.36
C VAL A 480 -2.42 -5.31 36.95
N GLU A 481 -2.49 -4.27 36.12
CA GLU A 481 -2.34 -2.87 36.52
C GLU A 481 -3.68 -2.24 36.94
N VAL A 482 -4.77 -2.65 36.28
CA VAL A 482 -6.13 -2.17 36.60
C VAL A 482 -7.02 -3.34 36.94
N ASP A 483 -7.41 -3.43 38.22
CA ASP A 483 -8.24 -4.53 38.67
C ASP A 483 -9.71 -4.37 38.23
N ILE A 484 -10.31 -5.47 37.77
CA ILE A 484 -11.66 -5.49 37.19
C ILE A 484 -12.55 -6.42 38.00
N PRO A 485 -13.71 -5.94 38.48
CA PRO A 485 -14.64 -6.79 39.23
C PRO A 485 -15.28 -7.84 38.33
N LEU A 486 -15.31 -9.09 38.83
CA LEU A 486 -15.95 -10.21 38.16
C LEU A 486 -17.31 -10.51 38.79
N LYS A 487 -18.17 -11.15 38.00
CA LYS A 487 -19.48 -11.65 38.44
C LYS A 487 -19.40 -13.15 38.67
N ALA A 488 -20.23 -13.64 39.58
CA ALA A 488 -20.36 -15.07 39.80
C ALA A 488 -20.68 -15.80 38.47
N GLY A 489 -19.92 -16.85 38.17
CA GLY A 489 -20.06 -17.64 36.94
C GLY A 489 -19.37 -17.07 35.69
N ASP A 490 -18.63 -15.96 35.80
CA ASP A 490 -17.81 -15.48 34.69
C ASP A 490 -16.75 -16.52 34.27
N SER A 491 -16.37 -16.46 32.99
CA SER A 491 -15.23 -17.21 32.44
C SER A 491 -14.26 -16.23 31.80
N LEU A 492 -12.98 -16.33 32.16
CA LEU A 492 -11.90 -15.56 31.54
C LEU A 492 -11.31 -16.29 30.33
N ARG A 493 -11.76 -17.51 30.04
CA ARG A 493 -11.21 -18.34 28.97
C ARG A 493 -11.70 -17.86 27.61
N SER A 494 -10.78 -17.65 26.68
CA SER A 494 -11.17 -17.35 25.30
C SER A 494 -11.74 -18.60 24.62
N LYS A 495 -12.84 -18.45 23.88
CA LYS A 495 -13.56 -19.57 23.27
C LYS A 495 -12.87 -20.15 22.05
N ILE A 496 -12.18 -19.30 21.29
CA ILE A 496 -11.37 -19.68 20.13
C ILE A 496 -9.91 -19.62 20.55
N LYS A 497 -9.17 -20.71 20.31
CA LYS A 497 -7.72 -20.79 20.48
C LYS A 497 -7.07 -20.72 19.11
N GLN A 498 -6.45 -19.59 18.82
CA GLN A 498 -5.67 -19.45 17.59
C GLN A 498 -4.27 -19.99 17.85
N VAL A 499 -3.85 -20.90 16.99
CA VAL A 499 -2.47 -21.39 16.94
C VAL A 499 -1.77 -20.55 15.88
N ALA A 500 -0.73 -19.82 16.27
CA ALA A 500 0.15 -19.18 15.29
C ALA A 500 0.75 -20.30 14.42
N SER A 501 0.39 -20.37 13.15
CA SER A 501 1.19 -21.14 12.20
C SER A 501 2.55 -20.46 12.18
N GLY A 502 3.61 -21.16 12.60
CA GLY A 502 4.97 -20.61 12.65
C GLY A 502 5.25 -19.78 11.41
N ARG A 503 5.33 -18.47 11.59
CA ARG A 503 5.88 -17.50 10.65
C ARG A 503 7.18 -17.01 11.24
#